data_AF-R4PVB2-F1
#
_entry.id   AF-R4PVB2-F1
#
_cell.length_a   1.000
_cell.length_b   1.000
_cell.length_c   1.000
_cell.angle_alpha   90.00
_cell.angle_beta   90.00
_cell.angle_gamma   90.00
#
_symmetry.space_group_name_H-M   'P 1'
#
loop_
_entity.id
_entity.type
_entity.pdbx_description
1 polymer ?
#
loop_
_entity_poly.entity_id
_entity_poly.type
_entity_poly.pdbx_seq_one_letter_code
_entity_poly.pdbx_strand_id
1 'polypeptide(L)'
;MLPIVPQVSTTNNPQVQEYVDAARAGMNAHFVAKSHDGWRVRRLHAQKATGVYNTKREAIARAKTIAKNQRSSVYVLGNDGHISEQFAY
;
A
#
# COMPACT_ATOMS: atom_id res chain seq x y z
N MET A 1 -10.15 16.81 -8.47
CA MET A 1 -8.84 16.20 -8.79
C MET A 1 -8.81 14.83 -8.12
N LEU A 2 -8.93 13.73 -8.87
CA LEU A 2 -9.06 12.38 -8.30
C LEU A 2 -7.69 11.90 -7.80
N PRO A 3 -7.61 11.25 -6.61
CA PRO A 3 -6.35 10.67 -6.15
C PRO A 3 -5.91 9.57 -7.12
N ILE A 4 -4.63 9.58 -7.49
CA ILE A 4 -4.00 8.52 -8.29
C ILE A 4 -3.89 7.29 -7.39
N VAL A 5 -5.01 6.58 -7.19
CA VAL A 5 -4.99 5.21 -6.67
C VAL A 5 -4.19 4.41 -7.72
N PRO A 6 -3.19 3.59 -7.33
CA PRO A 6 -2.61 2.66 -8.30
C PRO A 6 -3.77 1.96 -8.98
N GLN A 7 -3.72 1.83 -10.30
CA GLN A 7 -4.63 0.96 -11.04
C GLN A 7 -4.30 -0.48 -10.66
N VAL A 8 -4.50 -0.86 -9.39
CA VAL A 8 -4.74 -2.25 -9.03
C VAL A 8 -5.91 -2.63 -9.91
N SER A 9 -5.75 -3.62 -10.77
CA SER A 9 -6.83 -4.15 -11.58
C SER A 9 -7.93 -4.65 -10.65
N THR A 10 -8.81 -3.73 -10.24
CA THR A 10 -9.93 -3.88 -9.33
C THR A 10 -11.09 -4.55 -10.04
N THR A 11 -10.81 -5.57 -10.84
CA THR A 11 -11.84 -6.17 -11.67
C THR A 11 -12.52 -7.35 -10.98
N ASN A 12 -11.90 -8.08 -10.03
CA ASN A 12 -12.56 -9.28 -9.46
C ASN A 12 -12.24 -9.66 -7.99
N ASN A 13 -11.69 -8.78 -7.14
CA ASN A 13 -11.46 -9.12 -5.72
C ASN A 13 -12.18 -8.16 -4.75
N PRO A 14 -13.27 -8.58 -4.09
CA PRO A 14 -14.06 -7.72 -3.20
C PRO A 14 -13.27 -7.24 -1.98
N GLN A 15 -12.27 -7.99 -1.50
CA GLN A 15 -11.45 -7.61 -0.34
C GLN A 15 -10.53 -6.43 -0.64
N VAL A 16 -10.02 -6.33 -1.88
CA VAL A 16 -9.20 -5.19 -2.32
C VAL A 16 -10.04 -3.92 -2.35
N GLN A 17 -11.31 -4.03 -2.73
CA GLN A 17 -12.21 -2.89 -2.84
C GLN A 17 -12.71 -2.43 -1.48
N GLU A 18 -13.15 -3.36 -0.64
CA GLU A 18 -13.50 -3.10 0.75
C GLU A 18 -12.33 -2.42 1.49
N TYR A 19 -11.10 -2.84 1.20
CA TYR A 19 -9.92 -2.23 1.79
C TYR A 19 -9.64 -0.81 1.28
N VAL A 20 -9.73 -0.59 -0.04
CA VAL A 20 -9.59 0.75 -0.63
C VAL A 20 -10.68 1.69 -0.09
N ASP A 21 -11.89 1.19 0.14
CA ASP A 21 -13.01 1.97 0.67
C ASP A 21 -12.86 2.25 2.17
N ALA A 22 -12.38 1.28 2.96
CA ALA A 22 -11.98 1.48 4.36
C ALA A 22 -10.86 2.52 4.49
N ALA A 23 -9.88 2.45 3.59
CA ALA A 23 -8.81 3.42 3.49
C ALA A 23 -9.37 4.81 3.10
N ARG A 24 -10.25 4.90 2.08
CA ARG A 24 -10.94 6.14 1.67
C ARG A 24 -11.80 6.75 2.78
N ALA A 25 -12.31 5.93 3.70
CA ALA A 25 -13.09 6.37 4.87
C ALA A 25 -12.24 7.07 5.95
N GLY A 26 -10.93 7.27 5.73
CA GLY A 26 -10.06 8.06 6.60
C GLY A 26 -9.07 7.24 7.44
N MET A 27 -8.95 5.94 7.17
CA MET A 27 -7.93 5.12 7.84
C MET A 27 -6.54 5.39 7.25
N ASN A 28 -5.58 5.65 8.14
CA ASN A 28 -4.18 5.78 7.74
C ASN A 28 -3.67 4.41 7.28
N ALA A 29 -3.28 4.31 6.02
CA ALA A 29 -2.73 3.09 5.44
C ALA A 29 -1.50 3.37 4.55
N HIS A 30 -0.56 2.43 4.55
CA HIS A 30 0.63 2.41 3.71
C HIS A 30 0.59 1.20 2.77
N PHE A 31 0.88 1.42 1.50
CA PHE A 31 0.91 0.42 0.44
C PHE A 31 2.34 0.15 0.00
N VAL A 32 2.66 -1.12 -0.15
CA VAL A 32 3.92 -1.63 -0.68
C VAL A 32 3.63 -2.29 -2.01
N ALA A 33 4.17 -1.76 -3.10
CA ALA A 33 3.91 -2.26 -4.44
C ALA A 33 5.20 -2.31 -5.28
N LYS A 34 5.27 -3.28 -6.19
CA LYS A 34 6.34 -3.36 -7.18
C LYS A 34 6.21 -2.24 -8.21
N SER A 35 7.33 -1.72 -8.67
CA SER A 35 7.49 -0.69 -9.69
C SER A 35 8.74 -0.98 -10.51
N HIS A 36 9.01 -0.19 -11.57
CA HIS A 36 10.20 -0.41 -12.40
C HIS A 36 11.50 -0.22 -11.59
N ASP A 37 11.48 0.68 -10.61
CA ASP A 37 12.64 1.04 -9.76
C ASP A 37 12.82 0.12 -8.55
N GLY A 38 12.00 -0.94 -8.42
CA GLY A 38 11.95 -1.79 -7.23
C GLY A 38 10.63 -1.71 -6.49
N TRP A 39 10.66 -1.59 -5.17
CA TRP A 39 9.50 -1.65 -4.28
C TRP A 39 9.19 -0.29 -3.66
N ARG A 40 8.01 0.23 -3.94
CA ARG A 40 7.59 1.56 -3.50
C ARG A 40 6.68 1.45 -2.30
N VAL A 41 6.98 2.23 -1.27
CA VAL A 41 6.10 2.45 -0.12
C VAL A 41 5.37 3.77 -0.34
N ARG A 42 4.05 3.77 -0.22
CA ARG A 42 3.21 4.96 -0.41
C ARG A 42 2.12 5.01 0.64
N ARG A 43 1.88 6.19 1.23
CA ARG A 43 0.67 6.43 2.02
C ARG A 43 -0.56 6.55 1.12
N LEU A 44 -1.71 6.09 1.60
CA LEU A 44 -3.00 6.39 0.98
C LEU A 44 -3.15 7.90 0.74
N HIS A 45 -3.68 8.29 -0.42
CA HIS A 45 -3.82 9.68 -0.90
C HIS A 45 -2.51 10.44 -1.16
N ALA A 46 -1.34 9.87 -0.88
CA ALA A 46 -0.08 10.50 -1.25
C ALA A 46 0.19 10.33 -2.76
N GLN A 47 0.47 11.45 -3.43
CA GLN A 47 0.91 11.44 -4.83
C GLN A 47 2.36 10.94 -4.97
N LYS A 48 3.16 11.09 -3.91
CA LYS A 48 4.56 10.67 -3.88
C LYS A 48 4.73 9.39 -3.07
N ALA A 49 5.67 8.55 -3.51
CA ALA A 49 6.13 7.43 -2.70
C ALA A 49 6.90 7.98 -1.50
N THR A 50 6.63 7.42 -0.32
CA THR A 50 7.39 7.66 0.91
C THR A 50 8.82 7.16 0.79
N GLY A 51 9.03 6.12 -0.04
CA GLY A 51 10.35 5.60 -0.35
C GLY A 51 10.30 4.56 -1.46
N VAL A 52 11.45 4.33 -2.09
CA VAL A 52 11.68 3.24 -3.05
C VAL A 52 12.82 2.39 -2.51
N TYR A 53 12.65 1.08 -2.58
CA TYR A 53 13.56 0.08 -2.01
C TYR A 53 13.88 -0.99 -3.03
N ASN A 54 15.08 -1.57 -2.95
CA ASN A 54 15.50 -2.59 -3.90
C ASN A 54 14.70 -3.89 -3.72
N THR A 55 14.37 -4.25 -2.47
CA THR A 55 13.68 -5.51 -2.16
C THR A 55 12.31 -5.32 -1.50
N LYS A 56 11.43 -6.31 -1.68
CA LYS A 56 10.11 -6.38 -1.04
C LYS A 56 10.24 -6.30 0.48
N ARG A 57 11.20 -7.06 1.01
CA ARG A 57 11.47 -7.18 2.45
C ARG A 57 11.82 -5.83 3.07
N GLU A 58 12.68 -5.04 2.43
CA GLU A 58 13.05 -3.70 2.90
C GLU A 58 11.86 -2.74 2.89
N ALA A 59 11.08 -2.76 1.81
CA ALA A 59 9.88 -1.93 1.70
C ALA A 59 8.84 -2.27 2.78
N ILE A 60 8.59 -3.56 3.02
CA ILE A 60 7.70 -4.02 4.09
C ILE A 60 8.23 -3.58 5.46
N ALA A 61 9.53 -3.78 5.74
CA ALA A 61 10.14 -3.39 7.00
C ALA A 61 9.95 -1.89 7.27
N ARG A 62 10.22 -1.04 6.26
CA ARG A 62 10.00 0.40 6.39
C ARG A 62 8.53 0.73 6.61
N ALA A 63 7.63 0.16 5.80
CA ALA A 63 6.20 0.40 5.92
C ALA A 63 5.69 0.04 7.32
N LYS A 64 6.13 -1.08 7.90
CA LYS A 64 5.82 -1.48 9.28
C LYS A 64 6.32 -0.46 10.31
N THR A 65 7.55 0.04 10.18
CA THR A 65 8.08 1.07 11.09
C THR A 65 7.24 2.33 11.05
N ILE A 66 6.92 2.83 9.85
CA ILE A 66 6.07 4.01 9.70
C ILE A 66 4.68 3.73 10.27
N ALA A 67 4.16 2.55 10.00
CA ALA A 67 2.81 2.19 10.38
C ALA A 67 2.62 2.11 11.90
N LYS A 68 3.58 1.50 12.61
CA LYS A 68 3.66 1.50 14.07
C LYS A 68 3.70 2.91 14.65
N ASN A 69 4.53 3.78 14.09
CA ASN A 69 4.66 5.15 14.56
C ASN A 69 3.38 5.98 14.34
N GLN A 70 2.63 5.67 13.29
CA GLN A 70 1.42 6.41 12.89
C GLN A 70 0.11 5.72 13.31
N ARG A 71 0.16 4.59 14.01
CA ARG A 71 -1.00 3.74 14.36
C ARG A 71 -1.88 3.50 13.14
N SER A 72 -1.26 2.87 12.15
CA SER A 72 -1.81 2.72 10.80
C SER A 72 -1.53 1.32 10.27
N SER A 73 -2.13 1.00 9.14
CA SER A 73 -2.03 -0.33 8.56
C SER A 73 -1.10 -0.37 7.33
N VAL A 74 -0.59 -1.56 7.00
CA VAL A 74 0.29 -1.83 5.85
C VAL A 74 -0.36 -2.88 4.94
N TYR A 75 -0.33 -2.61 3.64
CA TYR A 75 -0.83 -3.49 2.58
C TYR A 75 0.27 -3.78 1.61
N VAL A 76 0.46 -5.06 1.31
CA VAL A 76 1.51 -5.50 0.41
C VAL A 76 0.85 -6.10 -0.80
N LEU A 77 1.14 -5.53 -1.97
CA LEU A 77 0.69 -6.05 -3.25
C LEU A 77 1.68 -7.07 -3.79
N GLY A 78 1.16 -8.18 -4.28
CA GLY A 78 1.88 -9.15 -5.09
C GLY A 78 2.20 -8.60 -6.49
N ASN A 79 2.93 -9.38 -7.28
CA ASN A 79 3.24 -9.03 -8.68
C ASN A 79 1.99 -9.04 -9.58
N ASP A 80 0.95 -9.74 -9.14
CA ASP A 80 -0.39 -9.83 -9.73
C ASP A 80 -1.28 -8.64 -9.37
N GLY A 81 -0.82 -7.74 -8.48
CA GLY A 81 -1.61 -6.63 -7.98
C GLY A 81 -2.63 -7.03 -6.91
N HIS A 82 -2.64 -8.27 -6.46
CA HIS A 82 -3.50 -8.69 -5.35
C HIS A 82 -2.83 -8.41 -4.01
N ILE A 83 -3.64 -8.20 -2.97
CA ILE A 83 -3.10 -8.09 -1.60
C ILE A 83 -2.57 -9.47 -1.21
N SER A 84 -1.25 -9.55 -1.00
CA SER A 84 -0.60 -10.76 -0.52
C SER A 84 -0.48 -10.79 1.00
N GLU A 85 -0.26 -9.62 1.62
CA GLU A 85 -0.01 -9.50 3.06
C GLU A 85 -0.62 -8.20 3.61
N GLN A 86 -1.10 -8.28 4.85
CA GLN A 86 -1.64 -7.14 5.60
C GLN A 86 -1.07 -7.13 7.03
N PHE A 87 -0.80 -5.93 7.54
CA PHE A 87 -0.40 -5.71 8.93
C PHE A 87 -1.16 -4.51 9.50
N ALA A 88 -1.71 -4.64 10.72
CA ALA A 88 -2.36 -3.54 11.44
C ALA A 88 -1.62 -3.26 12.75
N TYR A 89 -1.55 -1.99 13.16
CA TYR A 89 -0.81 -1.51 14.34
C TYR A 89 -1.54 -0.39 15.07
#